data_AF-A0A8C4TE69-F1
#
_entry.id   AF-A0A8C4TE69-F1
#
_cell.length_a   1.000
_cell.length_b   1.000
_cell.length_c   1.000
_cell.angle_alpha   90.00
_cell.angle_beta   90.00
_cell.angle_gamma   90.00
#
_symmetry.space_group_name_H-M   'P 1'
#
loop_
_entity.id
_entity.type
_entity.pdbx_description
1 polymer ?
#
loop_
_entity_poly.entity_id
_entity_poly.type
_entity_poly.pdbx_seq_one_letter_code
_entity_poly.pdbx_strand_id
1 'polypeptide(L)'
;MKRPKLKKASKRLSCAKRYKIQRKVREHHRKLRKEAKKRGFRKSKKDPGVPNSAPFKEEILREAEQRRLKVCIVKMALSGFLWQVWKGSSEELDI
;
A
#
# COMPACT_ATOMS: atom_id res chain seq x y z
N MET A 1 39.42 -13.49 -18.77
CA MET A 1 40.20 -14.64 -19.28
C MET A 1 39.54 -15.92 -18.83
N LYS A 2 39.24 -16.85 -19.75
CA LYS A 2 38.92 -18.23 -19.34
C LYS A 2 40.20 -18.81 -18.75
N ARG A 3 40.14 -19.35 -17.53
CA ARG A 3 41.27 -20.09 -16.97
C ARG A 3 41.43 -21.34 -17.83
N PRO A 4 42.53 -21.52 -18.58
CA PRO A 4 42.78 -22.80 -19.22
C PRO A 4 42.84 -23.85 -18.11
N LYS A 5 42.16 -24.98 -18.30
CA LYS A 5 41.94 -26.12 -17.36
C LYS A 5 40.62 -26.16 -16.56
N LEU A 6 39.90 -25.06 -16.33
CA LEU A 6 38.60 -25.12 -15.63
C LEU A 6 37.43 -24.75 -16.54
N LYS A 7 36.49 -25.70 -16.72
CA LYS A 7 35.25 -25.49 -17.50
C LYS A 7 34.29 -24.48 -16.83
N LYS A 8 34.34 -24.34 -15.50
CA LYS A 8 33.45 -23.44 -14.73
C LYS A 8 33.98 -22.00 -14.68
N ALA A 9 33.08 -21.05 -14.89
CA ALA A 9 33.39 -19.63 -14.74
C ALA A 9 33.59 -19.23 -13.27
N SER A 10 34.42 -18.23 -13.03
CA SER A 10 34.60 -17.64 -11.70
C SER A 10 33.36 -16.84 -11.29
N LYS A 11 32.94 -17.00 -10.03
CA LYS A 11 31.87 -16.19 -9.41
C LYS A 11 32.31 -14.75 -9.13
N ARG A 12 33.63 -14.48 -9.15
CA ARG A 12 34.18 -13.15 -8.86
C ARG A 12 33.78 -12.16 -9.96
N LEU A 13 33.26 -11.01 -9.55
CA LEU A 13 32.93 -9.90 -10.44
C LEU A 13 34.04 -8.85 -10.40
N SER A 14 34.44 -8.35 -11.56
CA SER A 14 35.35 -7.20 -11.63
C SER A 14 34.68 -5.96 -11.04
N CYS A 15 35.50 -5.03 -10.55
CA CYS A 15 35.02 -3.78 -9.98
C CYS A 15 34.17 -2.98 -10.98
N ALA A 16 34.62 -2.91 -12.25
CA ALA A 16 33.87 -2.29 -13.34
C ALA A 16 32.47 -2.90 -13.54
N LYS A 17 32.35 -4.23 -13.46
CA LYS A 17 31.05 -4.91 -13.58
C LYS A 17 30.13 -4.59 -12.40
N ARG A 18 30.68 -4.54 -11.17
CA ARG A 18 29.92 -4.14 -9.96
C ARG A 18 29.36 -2.73 -10.09
N TYR A 19 30.20 -1.75 -10.45
CA TYR A 19 29.75 -0.36 -10.60
C TYR A 19 28.78 -0.16 -11.78
N LYS A 20 28.96 -0.91 -12.88
CA LYS A 20 27.99 -0.89 -13.99
C LYS A 20 26.62 -1.42 -13.56
N ILE A 21 26.57 -2.50 -12.77
CA ILE A 21 25.32 -3.04 -12.22
C ILE A 21 24.68 -2.01 -11.29
N GLN A 22 25.42 -1.44 -10.34
CA GLN A 22 24.90 -0.42 -9.42
C GLN A 22 24.31 0.78 -10.16
N ARG A 23 25.00 1.28 -11.19
CA ARG A 23 24.52 2.39 -12.03
C ARG A 23 23.20 2.03 -12.73
N LYS A 24 23.10 0.84 -13.33
CA LYS A 24 21.88 0.35 -13.99
C LYS A 24 20.71 0.19 -13.02
N VAL A 25 20.94 -0.38 -11.84
CA VAL A 25 19.91 -0.54 -10.80
C VAL A 25 19.42 0.83 -10.32
N ARG A 26 20.33 1.76 -10.05
CA ARG A 26 19.97 3.13 -9.65
C ARG A 26 19.13 3.83 -10.70
N GLU A 27 19.49 3.68 -11.97
CA GLU A 27 18.73 4.25 -13.09
C GLU A 27 17.35 3.61 -13.23
N HIS A 28 17.26 2.29 -13.10
CA HIS A 28 16.00 1.55 -13.14
C HIS A 28 15.05 2.01 -12.02
N HIS A 29 15.53 2.06 -10.77
CA HIS A 29 14.74 2.59 -9.65
C HIS A 29 14.37 4.07 -9.83
N ARG A 30 15.21 4.87 -10.50
CA ARG A 30 14.86 6.26 -10.84
C ARG A 30 13.70 6.31 -11.85
N LYS A 31 13.73 5.48 -12.89
CA LYS A 31 12.64 5.40 -13.89
C LYS A 31 11.35 4.88 -13.26
N LEU A 32 11.40 3.78 -12.51
CA LEU A 32 10.24 3.24 -11.77
C LEU A 32 9.61 4.27 -10.83
N ARG A 33 10.40 5.06 -10.10
CA ARG A 33 9.86 6.13 -9.24
C ARG A 33 9.17 7.23 -10.05
N LYS A 34 9.74 7.63 -11.19
CA LYS A 34 9.11 8.62 -12.08
C LYS A 34 7.79 8.09 -12.68
N GLU A 35 7.80 6.84 -13.15
CA GLU A 35 6.60 6.17 -13.68
C GLU A 35 5.52 5.98 -12.61
N ALA A 36 5.90 5.57 -11.41
CA ALA A 36 4.97 5.39 -10.29
C ALA A 36 4.29 6.71 -9.88
N LYS A 37 5.00 7.84 -9.97
CA LYS A 37 4.40 9.17 -9.75
C LYS A 37 3.43 9.56 -10.87
N LYS A 38 3.71 9.18 -12.13
CA LYS A 38 2.83 9.45 -13.28
C LYS A 38 1.56 8.60 -13.30
N ARG A 39 1.58 7.38 -12.75
CA ARG A 39 0.44 6.44 -12.76
C ARG A 39 -0.76 6.88 -11.89
N GLY A 40 -0.69 8.01 -11.19
CA GLY A 40 -1.81 8.56 -10.42
C GLY A 40 -2.12 7.79 -9.13
N PHE A 41 -3.32 8.01 -8.58
CA PHE A 41 -3.79 7.41 -7.33
C PHE A 41 -3.81 5.88 -7.46
N ARG A 42 -3.09 5.20 -6.58
CA ARG A 42 -3.12 3.73 -6.52
C ARG A 42 -4.53 3.33 -6.10
N LYS A 43 -5.21 2.54 -6.95
CA LYS A 43 -6.46 1.88 -6.55
C LYS A 43 -6.20 1.12 -5.26
N SER A 44 -7.12 1.22 -4.29
CA SER A 44 -7.05 0.43 -3.06
C SER A 44 -6.84 -1.04 -3.45
N LYS A 45 -5.87 -1.67 -2.80
CA LYS A 45 -5.56 -3.06 -3.07
C LYS A 45 -6.81 -3.87 -2.68
N LYS A 46 -7.33 -4.66 -3.61
CA LYS A 46 -8.42 -5.59 -3.31
C LYS A 46 -7.86 -6.63 -2.34
N ASP A 47 -8.53 -6.83 -1.22
CA ASP A 47 -8.15 -7.87 -0.27
C ASP A 47 -8.33 -9.24 -0.94
N PRO A 48 -7.34 -10.15 -0.81
CA PRO A 48 -7.55 -11.54 -1.18
C PRO A 48 -8.58 -12.11 -0.21
N GLY A 49 -9.86 -12.09 -0.59
CA GLY A 49 -10.97 -12.45 0.28
C GLY A 49 -10.84 -13.84 0.91
N VAL A 50 -11.63 -14.10 1.94
CA VAL A 50 -11.61 -15.38 2.66
C VAL A 50 -12.01 -16.52 1.71
N PRO A 51 -11.16 -17.55 1.53
CA PRO A 51 -11.45 -18.65 0.61
C PRO A 51 -12.61 -19.53 1.12
N ASN A 52 -13.40 -20.09 0.18
CA ASN A 52 -14.57 -20.95 0.48
C ASN A 52 -14.23 -22.27 1.18
N SER A 53 -12.95 -22.65 1.20
CA SER A 53 -12.48 -23.86 1.87
C SER A 53 -12.35 -23.72 3.40
N ALA A 54 -12.51 -22.50 3.93
CA ALA A 54 -12.39 -22.26 5.36
C ALA A 54 -13.71 -22.62 6.10
N PRO A 55 -13.65 -23.42 7.17
CA PRO A 55 -14.84 -23.95 7.87
C PRO A 55 -15.71 -22.87 8.55
N PHE A 56 -15.16 -21.69 8.85
CA PHE A 56 -15.88 -20.57 9.51
C PHE A 56 -16.00 -19.32 8.64
N LYS A 57 -15.97 -19.48 7.31
CA LYS A 57 -16.01 -18.34 6.37
C LYS A 57 -17.21 -17.41 6.61
N GLU A 58 -18.39 -17.99 6.83
CA GLU A 58 -19.63 -17.22 6.98
C GLU A 58 -19.65 -16.39 8.25
N GLU A 59 -19.16 -16.96 9.35
CA GLU A 59 -19.06 -16.28 10.64
C GLU A 59 -18.10 -15.08 10.56
N ILE A 60 -16.94 -15.27 9.92
CA ILE A 60 -15.93 -14.22 9.73
C ILE A 60 -16.48 -13.07 8.86
N LEU A 61 -17.22 -13.37 7.80
CA LEU A 61 -17.83 -12.35 6.95
C LEU A 61 -18.88 -11.53 7.69
N ARG A 62 -19.73 -12.19 8.48
CA ARG A 62 -20.75 -11.53 9.31
C ARG A 62 -20.12 -10.61 10.36
N GLU A 63 -19.05 -11.03 11.02
CA GLU A 63 -18.32 -10.17 11.97
C GLU A 63 -17.74 -8.93 11.27
N ALA A 64 -17.18 -9.11 10.07
CA ALA A 64 -16.63 -8.02 9.28
C ALA A 64 -17.71 -6.99 8.87
N GLU A 65 -18.90 -7.44 8.46
CA GLU A 65 -20.04 -6.56 8.15
C GLU A 65 -20.50 -5.77 9.37
N GLN A 66 -20.65 -6.43 10.52
CA GLN A 66 -21.00 -5.77 11.78
C GLN A 66 -19.98 -4.69 12.16
N ARG A 67 -18.68 -4.98 11.97
CA ARG A 67 -17.61 -4.01 12.23
C ARG A 67 -17.70 -2.81 11.28
N ARG A 68 -18.02 -3.02 9.99
CA ARG A 68 -18.24 -1.92 9.03
C ARG A 68 -19.44 -1.04 9.41
N LEU A 69 -20.56 -1.65 9.81
CA LEU A 69 -21.76 -0.91 10.24
C LEU A 69 -21.49 -0.09 11.50
N LYS A 70 -20.85 -0.67 12.52
CA LYS A 70 -20.46 0.04 13.75
C LYS A 70 -19.59 1.26 13.44
N VAL A 71 -18.56 1.11 12.63
CA VAL A 71 -17.68 2.22 12.25
C VAL A 71 -18.43 3.28 11.43
N CYS A 72 -19.34 2.87 10.53
CA CYS A 72 -20.18 3.78 9.77
C CYS A 72 -21.07 4.63 10.69
N ILE A 73 -21.79 3.98 11.60
CA ILE A 73 -22.68 4.64 12.56
C ILE A 73 -21.89 5.61 13.44
N VAL A 74 -20.75 5.19 13.98
CA VAL A 74 -19.89 6.06 14.82
C VAL A 74 -19.39 7.26 14.02
N LYS A 75 -18.96 7.07 12.77
CA LYS A 75 -18.56 8.19 11.90
C LYS A 75 -19.71 9.15 11.63
N MET A 76 -20.90 8.64 11.33
CA MET A 76 -22.08 9.46 11.11
C MET A 76 -22.46 10.23 12.37
N ALA A 77 -22.47 9.58 13.53
CA ALA A 77 -22.75 10.20 14.82
C ALA A 77 -21.72 11.29 15.16
N LEU A 78 -20.41 11.02 14.97
CA LEU A 78 -19.35 12.00 15.19
C LEU A 78 -19.47 13.18 14.22
N SER A 79 -19.82 12.93 12.95
CA SER A 79 -20.04 14.01 11.98
C SER A 79 -21.24 14.88 12.33
N GLY A 80 -22.34 14.27 12.78
CA GLY A 80 -23.53 14.99 13.24
C GLY A 80 -23.27 15.78 14.52
N PHE A 81 -22.57 15.18 15.48
CA PHE A 81 -22.14 15.86 16.71
C PHE A 81 -21.23 17.05 16.41
N LEU A 82 -20.24 16.88 15.54
CA LEU A 82 -19.36 17.97 15.13
C LEU A 82 -20.12 19.09 14.42
N TRP A 83 -21.10 18.75 13.57
CA TRP A 83 -21.95 19.74 12.91
C TRP A 83 -22.81 20.51 13.91
N GLN A 84 -23.37 19.83 14.92
CA GLN A 84 -24.14 20.47 15.99
C GLN A 84 -23.27 21.41 16.83
N VAL A 85 -22.05 20.99 17.20
CA VAL A 85 -21.08 21.83 17.91
C VAL A 85 -20.70 23.05 17.07
N TRP A 86 -20.46 22.87 15.77
CA TRP A 86 -20.13 23.98 14.88
C TRP A 86 -21.29 24.96 14.68
N LYS A 87 -22.53 24.45 14.52
CA LYS A 87 -23.74 25.29 14.41
C LYS A 87 -23.96 26.11 15.69
N GLY A 88 -23.84 25.49 16.86
CA GLY A 88 -23.97 26.17 18.15
C GLY A 88 -22.93 27.28 18.35
N SER A 89 -21.71 27.08 17.85
CA SER A 89 -20.64 28.11 17.90
C SER A 89 -20.86 29.27 16.91
N SER A 90 -21.72 29.10 15.91
CA SER A 90 -22.06 30.14 14.92
C SER A 90 -23.27 30.98 15.36
N GLU A 91 -24.14 30.45 16.23
CA GLU A 91 -25.29 31.17 16.81
C GLU A 91 -24.89 32.02 18.04
N GLU A 92 -23.66 31.85 18.56
CA GLU A 92 -23.13 32.55 19.74
C GLU A 92 -22.25 33.78 19.38
N LEU A 93 -22.10 34.11 18.08
CA LEU A 93 -21.29 35.22 17.55
C LEU A 93 -22.11 36.32 16.82
N ASP A 94 -23.45 36.28 16.91
CA ASP A 94 -24.37 37.28 16.32
C ASP A 94 -25.08 38.15 17.40
N ILE A 95 -24.41 38.47 18.52
CA ILE A 95 -24.84 39.47 19.53
C ILE A 95 -23.78 40.55 19.71
#